data_AF-A0A9E4LIL7-F1
#
_entry.id   AF-A0A9E4LIL7-F1
#
_cell.length_a   1.000
_cell.length_b   1.000
_cell.length_c   1.000
_cell.angle_alpha   90.00
_cell.angle_beta   90.00
_cell.angle_gamma   90.00
#
_symmetry.space_group_name_H-M   'P 1'
#
loop_
_entity.id
_entity.type
_entity.pdbx_description
1 polymer ?
#
loop_
_entity_poly.entity_id
_entity_poly.type
_entity_poly.pdbx_seq_one_letter_code
_entity_poly.pdbx_strand_id
1 'polypeptide(L)'
;MRHLFPYRYHLSVLLIVLAFAANLFVDVMEIDAAQYAEISREMAEIGNCLKVFERGRDYLDKPPLLFRLSSTSFKIFGLHNWSFKLPALLVLFLGVFSTFKLA
;
A
#
# COMPACT_ATOMS: atom_id res chain seq x y z
N MET A 1 -21.25 37.41 1.98
CA MET A 1 -20.44 36.61 1.02
C MET A 1 -20.05 35.26 1.66
N ARG A 2 -20.98 34.31 1.79
CA ARG A 2 -20.74 32.98 2.39
C ARG A 2 -21.07 31.79 1.47
N HIS A 3 -21.35 32.03 0.18
CA HIS A 3 -21.84 31.01 -0.75
C HIS A 3 -20.99 30.81 -2.03
N LEU A 4 -19.74 31.25 -2.03
CA LEU A 4 -18.78 30.99 -3.10
C LEU A 4 -17.63 30.22 -2.43
N PHE A 5 -17.49 28.91 -2.45
CA PHE A 5 -17.49 27.98 -3.58
C PHE A 5 -17.40 26.55 -2.98
N PRO A 6 -18.39 25.67 -3.16
CA PRO A 6 -18.30 24.30 -2.66
C PRO A 6 -17.24 23.46 -3.42
N TYR A 7 -16.80 23.92 -4.60
CA TYR A 7 -15.94 23.15 -5.51
C TYR A 7 -14.42 23.42 -5.45
N ARG A 8 -13.94 24.31 -4.58
CA ARG A 8 -12.54 24.83 -4.66
C ARG A 8 -11.47 23.75 -4.60
N TYR A 9 -11.72 22.68 -3.86
CA TYR A 9 -10.73 21.64 -3.60
C TYR A 9 -11.04 20.30 -4.28
N HIS A 10 -12.23 20.14 -4.88
CA HIS A 10 -12.62 18.88 -5.52
C HIS A 10 -11.70 18.53 -6.69
N LEU A 11 -11.29 19.52 -7.48
CA LEU A 11 -10.32 19.31 -8.56
C LEU A 11 -8.97 18.85 -8.00
N SER A 12 -8.46 19.50 -6.94
CA SER A 12 -7.18 19.11 -6.32
C SER A 12 -7.23 17.70 -5.74
N VAL A 13 -8.31 17.35 -5.03
CA VAL A 13 -8.52 16.00 -4.49
C VAL A 13 -8.60 14.97 -5.62
N LEU A 14 -9.34 15.27 -6.70
CA LEU A 14 -9.44 14.40 -7.86
C LEU A 14 -8.06 14.15 -8.49
N LEU A 15 -7.26 15.21 -8.68
CA LEU A 15 -5.91 15.08 -9.24
C LEU A 15 -4.99 14.25 -8.34
N ILE A 16 -5.07 14.41 -7.03
CA ILE A 16 -4.31 13.58 -6.07
C ILE A 16 -4.72 12.11 -6.20
N VAL A 17 -6.02 11.82 -6.20
CA VAL A 17 -6.53 10.45 -6.35
C VAL A 17 -6.06 9.82 -7.67
N LEU A 18 -6.13 10.57 -8.78
CA LEU A 18 -5.66 10.10 -10.09
C LEU A 18 -4.15 9.86 -10.11
N ALA A 19 -3.35 10.72 -9.47
CA ALA A 19 -1.91 10.53 -9.37
C ALA A 19 -1.54 9.25 -8.59
N PHE A 20 -2.20 8.99 -7.46
CA PHE A 20 -2.02 7.74 -6.71
C PHE A 20 -2.53 6.51 -7.47
N ALA A 21 -3.64 6.63 -8.21
CA ALA A 21 -4.15 5.57 -9.06
C ALA A 21 -3.17 5.23 -10.20
N ALA A 22 -2.56 6.23 -10.82
CA ALA A 22 -1.53 6.03 -11.84
C ALA A 22 -0.26 5.38 -11.27
N ASN A 23 0.12 5.74 -10.03
CA ASN A 23 1.31 5.19 -9.36
C ASN A 23 1.26 3.66 -9.14
N LEU A 24 0.06 3.07 -9.06
CA LEU A 24 -0.11 1.61 -8.97
C LEU A 24 0.55 0.88 -10.14
N PHE A 25 0.57 1.49 -11.32
CA PHE A 25 1.07 0.87 -12.56
C PHE A 25 2.52 1.22 -12.88
N VAL A 26 3.13 2.11 -12.09
CA VAL A 26 4.59 2.30 -12.12
C VAL A 26 5.24 1.08 -11.51
N ASP A 27 6.44 0.72 -11.95
CA ASP A 27 7.17 -0.39 -11.34
C ASP A 27 7.53 -0.13 -9.87
N VAL A 28 7.82 -1.21 -9.16
CA VAL A 28 8.31 -1.10 -7.77
C VAL A 28 9.73 -0.56 -7.82
N MET A 29 9.99 0.48 -7.02
CA MET A 29 11.29 1.11 -6.95
C MET A 29 12.34 0.13 -6.39
N GLU A 30 13.54 0.18 -6.93
CA GLU A 30 14.65 -0.63 -6.46
C GLU A 30 15.04 -0.28 -5.01
N ILE A 31 15.84 -1.17 -4.39
CA ILE A 31 16.30 -1.08 -3.01
C ILE A 31 15.20 -1.53 -2.04
N ASP A 32 14.58 -0.60 -1.30
CA ASP A 32 13.73 -0.96 -0.16
C ASP A 32 12.38 -1.54 -0.59
N ALA A 33 11.75 -0.93 -1.60
CA ALA A 33 10.41 -1.34 -2.01
C ALA A 33 10.44 -2.71 -2.71
N ALA A 34 11.47 -2.97 -3.51
CA ALA A 34 11.70 -4.29 -4.11
C ALA A 34 11.98 -5.37 -3.05
N GLN A 35 12.78 -5.05 -2.02
CA GLN A 35 13.04 -5.97 -0.90
C GLN A 35 11.74 -6.32 -0.15
N TYR A 36 10.93 -5.32 0.19
CA TYR A 36 9.65 -5.56 0.88
C TYR A 36 8.63 -6.30 0.01
N ALA A 37 8.63 -6.07 -1.31
CA ALA A 37 7.82 -6.81 -2.25
C ALA A 37 8.23 -8.29 -2.27
N GLU A 38 9.52 -8.58 -2.28
CA GLU A 38 10.05 -9.95 -2.27
C GLU A 38 9.76 -10.69 -0.96
N ILE A 39 9.97 -10.04 0.19
CA ILE A 39 9.61 -10.59 1.50
C ILE A 39 8.11 -10.89 1.56
N SER A 40 7.27 -10.00 1.02
CA SER A 40 5.82 -10.18 0.99
C SER A 40 5.40 -11.32 0.05
N ARG A 41 6.13 -11.50 -1.06
CA ARG A 41 5.94 -12.62 -2.00
C ARG A 41 6.29 -13.95 -1.33
N GLU A 42 7.45 -14.02 -0.68
CA GLU A 42 7.91 -15.20 0.05
C GLU A 42 6.93 -15.56 1.18
N MET A 43 6.43 -14.57 1.93
CA MET A 43 5.38 -14.77 2.93
C MET A 43 4.06 -15.28 2.32
N ALA A 44 3.70 -14.79 1.13
CA ALA A 44 2.50 -15.26 0.43
C ALA A 44 2.62 -16.73 0.01
N GLU A 45 3.80 -17.15 -0.46
CA GLU A 45 4.12 -18.51 -0.91
C GLU A 45 4.22 -19.51 0.25
N ILE A 46 4.94 -19.15 1.32
CA ILE A 46 5.12 -20.02 2.50
C ILE A 46 3.77 -20.20 3.24
N GLY A 47 2.89 -19.21 3.17
CA GLY A 47 1.60 -19.24 3.85
C GLY A 47 1.67 -18.95 5.35
N ASN A 48 2.87 -18.74 5.90
CA ASN A 48 3.08 -18.41 7.31
C ASN A 48 3.08 -16.88 7.50
N CYS A 49 2.00 -16.35 8.09
CA CYS A 49 1.84 -14.91 8.32
C CYS A 49 2.55 -14.39 9.59
N LEU A 50 3.17 -15.27 10.39
CA LEU A 50 3.80 -14.89 11.67
C LEU A 50 5.31 -14.67 11.52
N LYS A 51 5.96 -15.48 10.69
CA LYS A 51 7.40 -15.39 10.46
C LYS A 51 7.69 -14.64 9.16
N VAL A 52 8.58 -13.68 9.24
CA VAL A 52 9.04 -12.91 8.09
C VAL A 52 10.38 -13.51 7.67
N PHE A 53 10.47 -13.88 6.40
CA PHE A 53 11.70 -14.39 5.80
C PHE A 53 12.15 -13.43 4.70
N GLU A 54 13.46 -13.28 4.58
CA GLU A 54 14.11 -12.65 3.45
C GLU A 54 15.11 -13.64 2.85
N ARG A 55 14.79 -14.14 1.64
CA ARG A 55 15.63 -15.12 0.92
C ARG A 55 15.92 -16.35 1.80
N GLY A 56 14.89 -16.84 2.49
CA GLY A 56 14.96 -18.00 3.38
C GLY A 56 15.62 -17.77 4.75
N ARG A 57 16.01 -16.54 5.10
CA ARG A 57 16.56 -16.21 6.43
C ARG A 57 15.54 -15.42 7.25
N ASP A 58 15.53 -15.64 8.57
CA ASP A 58 14.67 -14.87 9.47
C ASP A 58 14.98 -13.38 9.36
N TYR A 59 13.93 -12.58 9.14
CA TYR A 59 14.01 -11.13 9.04
C TYR A 59 13.29 -10.51 10.25
N LEU A 60 14.05 -9.89 11.15
CA LEU A 60 13.56 -9.33 12.43
C LEU A 60 13.68 -7.81 12.53
N ASP A 61 14.05 -7.14 11.44
CA ASP A 61 14.29 -5.69 11.46
C ASP A 61 13.01 -4.85 11.46
N LYS A 62 11.91 -5.39 10.91
CA LYS A 62 10.60 -4.71 10.83
C LYS A 62 9.46 -5.60 11.31
N PRO A 63 8.42 -5.02 11.92
CA PRO A 63 7.23 -5.77 12.33
C PRO A 63 6.48 -6.36 11.12
N PRO A 64 5.77 -7.49 11.29
CA PRO A 64 5.22 -8.27 10.19
C PRO A 64 4.01 -7.65 9.48
N LEU A 65 3.38 -6.62 10.07
CA LEU A 65 2.08 -6.11 9.60
C LEU A 65 2.09 -5.67 8.13
N LEU A 66 3.15 -4.98 7.70
CA LEU A 66 3.31 -4.51 6.32
C LEU A 66 3.35 -5.70 5.35
N PHE A 67 4.21 -6.67 5.64
CA PHE A 67 4.36 -7.87 4.82
C PHE A 67 3.09 -8.71 4.79
N ARG A 68 2.37 -8.80 5.91
CA ARG A 68 1.09 -9.52 5.97
C ARG A 68 0.06 -8.89 5.06
N LEU A 69 -0.13 -7.57 5.11
CA LEU A 69 -1.09 -6.87 4.27
C LEU A 69 -0.77 -7.05 2.78
N SER A 70 0.48 -6.86 2.39
CA SER A 70 0.93 -7.07 1.01
C SER A 70 0.84 -8.54 0.57
N SER A 71 1.21 -9.50 1.43
CA SER A 71 1.06 -10.94 1.14
C SER A 71 -0.39 -11.37 0.95
N THR A 72 -1.33 -10.80 1.73
CA THR A 72 -2.76 -11.05 1.56
C THR A 72 -3.24 -10.50 0.22
N SER A 73 -2.78 -9.31 -0.18
CA SER A 73 -3.06 -8.76 -1.51
C SER A 73 -2.57 -9.68 -2.63
N PHE A 74 -1.33 -10.18 -2.53
CA PHE A 74 -0.78 -11.14 -3.48
C PHE A 74 -1.59 -12.43 -3.57
N LYS A 75 -2.11 -12.94 -2.45
CA LYS A 75 -2.99 -14.13 -2.46
C LYS A 75 -4.33 -13.90 -3.14
N ILE A 76 -4.89 -12.70 -3.04
CA ILE A 76 -6.22 -12.38 -3.61
C ILE A 76 -6.11 -12.01 -5.09
N PHE A 77 -5.11 -11.21 -5.47
CA PHE A 77 -5.01 -10.60 -6.79
C PHE A 77 -3.86 -11.13 -7.66
N GLY A 78 -2.99 -11.98 -7.11
CA GLY A 78 -1.79 -12.47 -7.79
C GLY A 78 -0.58 -11.56 -7.64
N LEU A 79 0.55 -12.02 -8.20
CA LEU A 79 1.86 -11.36 -8.14
C LEU A 79 1.97 -10.27 -9.21
N HIS A 80 1.57 -9.05 -8.84
CA HIS A 80 1.68 -7.86 -9.67
C HIS A 80 2.20 -6.67 -8.87
N ASN A 81 2.88 -5.72 -9.54
CA ASN A 81 3.39 -4.49 -8.91
C ASN A 81 2.30 -3.68 -8.21
N TRP A 82 1.13 -3.57 -8.83
CA TRP A 82 -0.01 -2.88 -8.25
C TRP A 82 -0.59 -3.62 -7.04
N SER A 83 -0.57 -4.96 -7.04
CA SER A 83 -1.06 -5.79 -5.93
C SER A 83 -0.23 -5.57 -4.67
N PHE A 84 1.08 -5.40 -4.80
CA PHE A 84 1.96 -5.04 -3.68
C PHE A 84 1.60 -3.69 -3.03
N LYS A 85 1.32 -2.68 -3.87
CA LYS A 85 1.07 -1.29 -3.47
C LYS A 85 -0.35 -1.06 -2.96
N LEU A 86 -1.31 -1.89 -3.37
CA LEU A 86 -2.73 -1.72 -3.09
C LEU A 86 -3.05 -1.59 -1.58
N PRO A 87 -2.52 -2.42 -0.67
CA PRO A 87 -2.82 -2.28 0.75
C PRO A 87 -2.30 -0.96 1.34
N ALA A 88 -1.11 -0.51 0.93
CA ALA A 88 -0.57 0.78 1.37
C ALA A 88 -1.45 1.95 0.91
N LEU A 89 -1.97 1.88 -0.31
CA LEU A 89 -2.91 2.86 -0.84
C LEU A 89 -4.24 2.88 -0.07
N LEU A 90 -4.79 1.71 0.28
CA LEU A 90 -6.01 1.62 1.09
C LEU A 90 -5.81 2.20 2.50
N VAL A 91 -4.67 1.93 3.13
CA VAL A 91 -4.34 2.49 4.46
C VAL A 91 -4.17 4.01 4.38
N LEU A 92 -3.62 4.54 3.28
CA LEU A 92 -3.55 5.98 3.04
C LEU A 92 -4.95 6.62 3.00
N PHE A 93 -5.88 6.04 2.23
CA PHE A 93 -7.26 6.55 2.18
C PHE A 93 -7.98 6.44 3.52
N LEU A 94 -7.75 5.34 4.25
CA LEU A 94 -8.26 5.16 5.60
C LEU A 94 -7.72 6.26 6.54
N GLY A 95 -6.43 6.56 6.47
CA GLY A 95 -5.80 7.62 7.27
C GLY A 95 -6.39 9.00 6.97
N VAL A 96 -6.55 9.34 5.69
CA VAL A 96 -7.21 10.59 5.28
C VAL A 96 -8.64 10.66 5.84
N PHE A 97 -9.43 9.60 5.67
CA PHE A 97 -10.78 9.54 6.19
C PHE A 97 -10.84 9.67 7.72
N SER A 98 -9.94 8.97 8.44
CA SER A 98 -9.85 9.03 9.90
C SER A 98 -9.50 10.44 10.39
N THR A 99 -8.54 11.12 9.76
CA THR A 99 -8.20 12.51 10.12
C THR A 99 -9.33 13.49 9.83
N PHE A 100 -10.03 13.32 8.70
CA PHE A 100 -11.20 14.14 8.37
C PHE A 100 -12.33 13.97 9.38
N LYS A 101 -12.57 12.74 9.85
CA LYS A 101 -13.60 12.46 10.87
C LYS A 101 -13.20 12.93 12.28
N LEU A 102 -11.90 12.99 12.55
CA LEU A 102 -11.37 13.39 13.86
C LEU A 102 -11.42 14.91 14.07
N ALA A 103 -11.26 15.69 12.99
CA ALA A 103 -11.32 17.16 12.99
C ALA A 103 -12.75 17.69 13.16
#